data_AF-A0A2E0VQ82-F1
#
_entry.id   AF-A0A2E0VQ82-F1
#
_cell.length_a   1.000
_cell.length_b   1.000
_cell.length_c   1.000
_cell.angle_alpha   90.00
_cell.angle_beta   90.00
_cell.angle_gamma   90.00
#
_symmetry.space_group_name_H-M   'P 1'
#
loop_
_entity.id
_entity.type
_entity.pdbx_description
1 polymer ?
#
loop_
_entity_poly.entity_id
_entity_poly.type
_entity_poly.pdbx_seq_one_letter_code
_entity_poly.pdbx_strand_id
1 'polypeptide(L)'
;MKKLQLTNRWLLLSLIIVLVAAFRLLPYLFGFNFLFNFSPIGAMALFGAAYFSRRQMAFAVPFAALWVSNIIIDNVFLSQYYEGFSLFSNWPVYLAFGLIVLLGMAIFKKVTPLRALAGSLSASVVFFIVSNFFVWMEGTMYPMSAEGLMACYVAAIPFFWNTLAGDLFFVAMMFGAFEAIQYRYPALRMQVA
;
A
#
# COMPACT_ATOMS: atom_id res chain seq x y z
N MET A 1 10.43 9.99 -29.59
CA MET A 1 9.68 10.84 -28.63
C MET A 1 8.75 10.04 -27.70
N LYS A 2 7.83 9.19 -28.19
CA LYS A 2 6.93 8.37 -27.34
C LYS A 2 7.64 7.52 -26.28
N LYS A 3 8.76 6.87 -26.63
CA LYS A 3 9.57 6.07 -25.67
C LYS A 3 10.09 6.90 -24.50
N LEU A 4 10.59 8.12 -24.78
CA LEU A 4 11.10 9.04 -23.76
C LEU A 4 9.97 9.55 -22.83
N GLN A 5 8.79 9.85 -23.40
CA GLN A 5 7.61 10.25 -22.62
C GLN A 5 7.12 9.13 -21.68
N LEU A 6 7.13 7.88 -22.15
CA LEU A 6 6.77 6.72 -21.34
C LEU A 6 7.77 6.49 -20.20
N THR A 7 9.08 6.61 -20.48
CA THR A 7 10.12 6.55 -19.46
C THR A 7 9.95 7.65 -18.41
N ASN A 8 9.72 8.89 -18.82
CA ASN A 8 9.50 10.00 -17.90
C ASN A 8 8.24 9.80 -17.03
N ARG A 9 7.16 9.25 -17.60
CA ARG A 9 5.96 8.90 -16.83
C ARG A 9 6.27 7.83 -15.78
N TRP A 10 6.94 6.74 -16.16
CA TRP A 10 7.28 5.68 -15.20
C TRP A 10 8.21 6.16 -14.10
N LEU A 11 9.19 7.00 -14.43
CA LEU A 11 10.08 7.63 -13.44
C LEU A 11 9.27 8.47 -12.45
N LEU A 12 8.35 9.29 -12.94
CA LEU A 12 7.49 10.11 -12.09
C LEU A 12 6.58 9.25 -11.18
N LEU A 13 5.94 8.22 -11.73
CA LEU A 13 5.11 7.29 -10.95
C LEU A 13 5.94 6.58 -9.87
N SER A 14 7.13 6.13 -10.22
CA SER A 14 8.06 5.47 -9.29
C SER A 14 8.53 6.43 -8.20
N LEU A 15 8.84 7.67 -8.56
CA LEU A 15 9.23 8.70 -7.60
C LEU A 15 8.11 9.00 -6.60
N ILE A 16 6.87 9.15 -7.06
CA ILE A 16 5.70 9.36 -6.19
C ILE A 16 5.58 8.19 -5.19
N ILE A 17 5.67 6.95 -5.68
CA ILE A 17 5.60 5.75 -4.83
C ILE A 17 6.74 5.74 -3.79
N VAL A 18 7.98 6.01 -4.19
CA VAL A 18 9.14 5.98 -3.28
C VAL A 18 9.03 7.07 -2.22
N LEU A 19 8.66 8.30 -2.61
CA LEU A 19 8.48 9.41 -1.68
C LEU A 19 7.38 9.10 -0.66
N VAL A 20 6.27 8.51 -1.12
CA VAL A 20 5.18 8.13 -0.24
C VAL A 20 5.57 6.93 0.63
N ALA A 21 6.30 5.94 0.12
CA ALA A 21 6.82 4.83 0.92
C ALA A 21 7.69 5.30 2.09
N ALA A 22 8.42 6.40 1.94
CA ALA A 22 9.22 6.99 3.01
C ALA A 22 8.36 7.49 4.20
N PHE A 23 7.07 7.82 4.00
CA PHE A 23 6.17 8.18 5.11
C PHE A 23 6.00 7.02 6.12
N ARG A 24 6.23 5.78 5.69
CA ARG A 24 6.22 4.60 6.58
C ARG A 24 7.30 4.66 7.65
N LEU A 25 8.34 5.46 7.46
CA LEU A 25 9.44 5.62 8.42
C LEU A 25 9.13 6.66 9.51
N LEU A 26 8.14 7.55 9.28
CA LEU A 26 7.84 8.66 10.19
C LEU A 26 7.45 8.22 11.61
N PRO A 27 6.61 7.19 11.82
CA PRO A 27 6.26 6.73 13.17
C PRO A 27 7.50 6.34 13.98
N TYR A 28 8.49 5.75 13.32
CA TYR A 28 9.73 5.28 13.94
C TYR A 28 10.75 6.40 14.14
N LEU A 29 10.85 7.34 13.19
CA LEU A 29 11.79 8.47 13.27
C LEU A 29 11.38 9.50 14.33
N PHE A 30 10.08 9.75 14.48
CA PHE A 30 9.54 10.83 15.31
C PHE A 30 8.70 10.35 16.50
N GLY A 31 8.56 9.02 16.69
CA GLY A 31 7.82 8.44 17.81
C GLY A 31 6.30 8.64 17.74
N PHE A 32 5.74 8.83 16.54
CA PHE A 32 4.31 9.05 16.35
C PHE A 32 3.51 7.75 16.43
N ASN A 33 3.38 7.20 17.64
CA ASN A 33 2.67 5.93 17.88
C ASN A 33 1.18 5.98 17.46
N PHE A 34 0.55 7.17 17.45
CA PHE A 34 -0.82 7.33 16.97
C PHE A 34 -0.97 7.08 15.45
N LEU A 35 0.13 7.10 14.70
CA LEU A 35 0.16 6.82 13.27
C LEU A 35 0.36 5.32 12.95
N PHE A 36 0.36 4.42 13.94
CA PHE A 36 0.40 3.00 13.62
C PHE A 36 -0.82 2.60 12.78
N ASN A 37 -0.55 1.85 11.71
CA ASN A 37 -1.49 1.54 10.62
C ASN A 37 -1.99 2.72 9.78
N PHE A 38 -1.63 3.97 10.10
CA PHE A 38 -1.78 5.10 9.16
C PHE A 38 -0.63 5.05 8.15
N SER A 39 -0.81 4.26 7.09
CA SER A 39 0.28 3.89 6.18
C SER A 39 -0.19 3.89 4.72
N PRO A 40 0.67 4.29 3.77
CA PRO A 40 0.31 4.36 2.34
C PRO A 40 0.26 3.01 1.61
N ILE A 41 0.16 1.89 2.32
CA ILE A 41 0.26 0.54 1.74
C ILE A 41 -0.84 0.32 0.68
N GLY A 42 -2.11 0.52 1.02
CA GLY A 42 -3.21 0.37 0.07
C GLY A 42 -3.12 1.38 -1.08
N ALA A 43 -2.78 2.63 -0.77
CA ALA A 43 -2.61 3.69 -1.77
C ALA A 43 -1.54 3.37 -2.81
N MET A 44 -0.37 2.89 -2.41
CA MET A 44 0.72 2.51 -3.33
C MET A 44 0.31 1.36 -4.25
N ALA A 45 -0.36 0.33 -3.70
CA ALA A 45 -0.87 -0.80 -4.47
C ALA A 45 -1.89 -0.34 -5.53
N LEU A 46 -2.89 0.43 -5.11
CA LEU A 46 -3.94 0.96 -6.00
C LEU A 46 -3.37 1.91 -7.06
N PHE A 47 -2.46 2.81 -6.67
CA PHE A 47 -1.82 3.76 -7.58
C PHE A 47 -0.97 3.04 -8.63
N GLY A 48 -0.21 2.02 -8.22
CA GLY A 48 0.54 1.16 -9.12
C GLY A 48 -0.37 0.48 -10.15
N ALA A 49 -1.47 -0.11 -9.68
CA ALA A 49 -2.46 -0.78 -10.51
C ALA A 49 -3.19 0.17 -11.48
N ALA A 50 -3.43 1.42 -11.07
CA ALA A 50 -4.17 2.41 -11.85
C ALA A 50 -3.35 3.03 -13.00
N TYR A 51 -2.05 3.27 -12.80
CA TYR A 51 -1.30 4.17 -13.69
C TYR A 51 -0.14 3.55 -14.46
N PHE A 52 0.42 2.42 -14.03
CA PHE A 52 1.43 1.71 -14.83
C PHE A 52 0.79 0.96 -15.98
N SER A 53 1.30 1.21 -17.19
CA SER A 53 0.82 0.56 -18.41
C SER A 53 1.20 -0.92 -18.50
N ARG A 54 2.33 -1.30 -17.90
CA ARG A 54 2.82 -2.67 -17.86
C ARG A 54 2.46 -3.29 -16.51
N ARG A 55 1.75 -4.42 -16.55
CA ARG A 55 1.38 -5.17 -15.33
C ARG A 55 2.59 -5.50 -14.46
N GLN A 56 3.72 -5.88 -15.08
CA GLN A 56 4.97 -6.15 -14.36
C GLN A 56 5.43 -4.95 -13.52
N MET A 57 5.35 -3.72 -14.05
CA MET A 57 5.76 -2.51 -13.33
C MET A 57 4.75 -2.12 -12.24
N ALA A 58 3.46 -2.36 -12.48
CA ALA A 58 2.39 -2.14 -11.50
C ALA A 58 2.57 -3.00 -10.23
N PHE A 59 3.21 -4.17 -10.36
CA PHE A 59 3.62 -5.00 -9.23
C PHE A 59 5.01 -4.62 -8.73
N ALA A 60 6.02 -4.67 -9.60
CA ALA A 60 7.43 -4.61 -9.20
C ALA A 60 7.78 -3.31 -8.46
N VAL A 61 7.31 -2.15 -8.93
CA VAL A 61 7.70 -0.86 -8.33
C VAL A 61 7.07 -0.68 -6.94
N PRO A 62 5.74 -0.84 -6.75
CA PRO A 62 5.16 -0.75 -5.42
C PRO A 62 5.65 -1.84 -4.46
N PHE A 63 5.83 -3.09 -4.93
CA PHE A 63 6.38 -4.17 -4.08
C PHE A 63 7.82 -3.89 -3.65
N ALA A 64 8.68 -3.43 -4.56
CA ALA A 64 10.06 -3.09 -4.22
C ALA A 64 10.10 -1.96 -3.18
N ALA A 65 9.26 -0.93 -3.33
CA ALA A 65 9.17 0.15 -2.35
C ALA A 65 8.68 -0.34 -0.97
N LEU A 66 7.66 -1.20 -0.94
CA LEU A 66 7.17 -1.85 0.28
C LEU A 66 8.26 -2.70 0.94
N TRP A 67 8.94 -3.53 0.16
CA TRP A 67 9.98 -4.45 0.64
C TRP A 67 11.20 -3.71 1.20
N VAL A 68 11.72 -2.72 0.47
CA VAL A 68 12.85 -1.89 0.93
C VAL A 68 12.50 -1.14 2.20
N SER A 69 11.30 -0.56 2.28
CA SER A 69 10.88 0.12 3.52
C SER A 69 10.69 -0.85 4.70
N ASN A 70 10.24 -2.08 4.47
CA ASN A 70 10.22 -3.12 5.51
C ASN A 70 11.63 -3.48 5.98
N ILE A 71 12.58 -3.72 5.06
CA ILE A 71 13.98 -3.99 5.44
C ILE A 71 14.53 -2.89 6.35
N ILE A 72 14.28 -1.62 6.02
CA ILE A 72 14.72 -0.50 6.85
C ILE A 72 14.02 -0.53 8.21
N ILE A 73 12.68 -0.66 8.23
CA ILE A 73 11.89 -0.71 9.47
C ILE A 73 12.37 -1.84 10.38
N ASP A 74 12.47 -3.05 9.85
CA ASP A 74 12.76 -4.25 10.64
C ASP A 74 14.20 -4.29 11.16
N ASN A 75 15.17 -3.88 10.34
CA ASN A 75 16.59 -4.03 10.69
C ASN A 75 17.21 -2.79 11.33
N VAL A 76 16.58 -1.61 11.19
CA VAL A 76 17.09 -0.37 11.79
C VAL A 76 16.27 0.03 13.01
N PHE A 77 14.95 0.01 12.91
CA PHE A 77 14.06 0.54 13.96
C PHE A 77 13.50 -0.55 14.88
N LEU A 78 13.26 -1.75 14.35
CA LEU A 78 12.67 -2.88 15.05
C LEU A 78 13.64 -4.05 15.24
N SER A 79 14.95 -3.82 15.10
CA SER A 79 15.97 -4.88 15.13
C SER A 79 15.96 -5.69 16.43
N GLN A 80 15.55 -5.07 17.54
CA GLN A 80 15.37 -5.74 18.83
C GLN A 80 14.31 -6.86 18.85
N TYR A 81 13.41 -6.90 17.85
CA TYR A 81 12.37 -7.92 17.73
C TYR A 81 12.75 -9.08 16.80
N TYR A 82 13.95 -9.05 16.21
CA TYR A 82 14.40 -10.06 15.25
C TYR A 82 15.76 -10.63 15.64
N GLU A 83 15.92 -11.94 15.48
CA GLU A 83 17.24 -12.58 15.59
C GLU A 83 18.01 -12.39 14.27
N GLY A 84 18.83 -11.34 14.23
CA GLY A 84 19.68 -11.02 13.07
C GLY A 84 18.93 -10.26 11.97
N PHE A 85 19.38 -10.44 10.71
CA PHE A 85 18.88 -9.65 9.58
C PHE A 85 17.57 -10.23 9.02
N SER A 86 16.49 -9.44 9.06
CA SER A 86 15.15 -9.82 8.60
C SER A 86 14.91 -9.36 7.15
N LEU A 87 14.74 -10.33 6.23
CA LEU A 87 14.53 -10.07 4.80
C LEU A 87 13.05 -9.95 4.40
N PHE A 88 12.19 -10.74 5.04
CA PHE A 88 10.77 -10.86 4.72
C PHE A 88 9.96 -11.04 6.00
N SER A 89 10.06 -10.05 6.90
CA SER A 89 9.15 -9.99 8.04
C SER A 89 7.70 -9.86 7.57
N ASN A 90 6.75 -10.34 8.37
CA ASN A 90 5.31 -10.05 8.18
C ASN A 90 4.81 -10.30 6.74
N TRP A 91 5.07 -11.53 6.25
CA TRP A 91 4.65 -11.98 4.91
C TRP A 91 3.16 -11.73 4.58
N PRO A 92 2.19 -11.74 5.52
CA PRO A 92 0.77 -11.46 5.22
C PRO A 92 0.53 -10.07 4.63
N VAL A 93 1.37 -9.08 4.98
CA VAL A 93 1.30 -7.72 4.42
C VAL A 93 1.56 -7.74 2.90
N TYR A 94 2.51 -8.56 2.44
CA TYR A 94 2.83 -8.71 1.02
C TYR A 94 1.70 -9.41 0.26
N LEU A 95 1.06 -10.41 0.88
CA LEU A 95 -0.11 -11.08 0.31
C LEU A 95 -1.27 -10.09 0.17
N ALA A 96 -1.61 -9.37 1.24
CA ALA A 96 -2.66 -8.35 1.22
C ALA A 96 -2.39 -7.30 0.14
N PHE A 97 -1.15 -6.81 0.07
CA PHE A 97 -0.73 -5.85 -0.94
C PHE A 97 -0.92 -6.36 -2.37
N GLY A 98 -0.53 -7.61 -2.65
CA GLY A 98 -0.74 -8.24 -3.95
C GLY A 98 -2.22 -8.36 -4.32
N LEU A 99 -3.07 -8.72 -3.36
CA LEU A 99 -4.52 -8.77 -3.55
C LEU A 99 -5.11 -7.38 -3.83
N ILE A 100 -4.62 -6.35 -3.16
CA ILE A 100 -5.03 -4.95 -3.40
C ILE A 100 -4.60 -4.49 -4.80
N VAL A 101 -3.40 -4.85 -5.26
CA VAL A 101 -2.96 -4.56 -6.63
C VAL A 101 -3.92 -5.20 -7.65
N LEU A 102 -4.23 -6.49 -7.47
CA LEU A 102 -5.17 -7.20 -8.36
C LEU A 102 -6.56 -6.57 -8.35
N LEU A 103 -7.07 -6.22 -7.17
CA LEU A 103 -8.33 -5.51 -7.00
C LEU A 103 -8.30 -4.16 -7.73
N GLY A 104 -7.23 -3.38 -7.57
CA GLY A 104 -7.03 -2.12 -8.28
C GLY A 104 -7.07 -2.30 -9.80
N MET A 105 -6.46 -3.36 -10.34
CA MET A 105 -6.49 -3.65 -11.79
C MET A 105 -7.89 -3.98 -12.31
N ALA A 106 -8.75 -4.53 -11.45
CA ALA A 106 -10.16 -4.77 -11.77
C ALA A 106 -10.97 -3.45 -11.72
N ILE A 107 -10.79 -2.64 -10.68
CA ILE A 107 -11.52 -1.38 -10.45
C ILE A 107 -11.14 -0.30 -11.47
N PHE A 108 -9.85 -0.13 -11.75
CA PHE A 108 -9.33 1.01 -12.52
C PHE A 108 -9.25 0.75 -14.03
N LYS A 109 -10.36 0.32 -14.65
CA LYS A 109 -10.49 0.40 -16.13
C LYS A 109 -10.43 1.84 -16.64
N LYS A 110 -10.84 2.76 -15.77
CA LYS A 110 -10.70 4.22 -15.90
C LYS A 110 -10.60 4.76 -14.48
N VAL A 111 -9.70 5.72 -14.27
CA VAL A 111 -9.55 6.41 -13.00
C VAL A 111 -10.64 7.47 -12.89
N THR A 112 -11.41 7.43 -11.81
CA THR A 112 -12.41 8.44 -11.44
C THR A 112 -12.39 8.61 -9.92
N PRO A 113 -12.85 9.76 -9.37
CA PRO A 113 -12.88 9.97 -7.91
C PRO A 113 -13.68 8.88 -7.18
N LEU A 114 -14.84 8.48 -7.74
CA LEU A 114 -15.67 7.42 -7.15
C LEU A 114 -14.95 6.06 -7.12
N ARG A 115 -14.22 5.70 -8.18
CA ARG A 115 -13.45 4.46 -8.23
C ARG A 115 -12.23 4.51 -7.32
N ALA A 116 -11.60 5.67 -7.18
CA ALA A 116 -10.49 5.87 -6.24
C ALA A 116 -10.98 5.71 -4.79
N LEU A 117 -12.13 6.30 -4.45
CA LEU A 117 -12.78 6.13 -3.15
C LEU A 117 -13.14 4.66 -2.90
N ALA A 118 -13.84 4.01 -3.83
CA ALA A 118 -14.22 2.60 -3.70
C ALA A 118 -13.00 1.68 -3.58
N GLY A 119 -11.96 1.94 -4.38
CA GLY A 119 -10.69 1.23 -4.31
C GLY A 119 -10.02 1.40 -2.96
N SER A 120 -9.97 2.62 -2.42
CA SER A 120 -9.42 2.93 -1.10
C SER A 120 -10.13 2.16 0.01
N LEU A 121 -11.46 2.23 0.07
CA LEU A 121 -12.25 1.52 1.09
C LEU A 121 -12.05 0.01 0.98
N SER A 122 -12.03 -0.52 -0.24
CA SER A 122 -11.86 -1.94 -0.49
C SER A 122 -10.45 -2.41 -0.14
N ALA A 123 -9.43 -1.57 -0.35
CA ALA A 123 -8.05 -1.86 0.04
C ALA A 123 -7.92 -2.00 1.56
N SER A 124 -8.51 -1.07 2.32
CA SER A 124 -8.51 -1.15 3.78
C SER A 124 -9.18 -2.43 4.27
N VAL A 125 -10.33 -2.81 3.68
CA VAL A 125 -11.05 -4.06 4.04
C VAL A 125 -10.20 -5.29 3.72
N VAL A 126 -9.60 -5.37 2.53
CA VAL A 126 -8.73 -6.49 2.14
C VAL A 126 -7.54 -6.59 3.09
N PHE A 127 -6.89 -5.46 3.39
CA PHE A 127 -5.76 -5.43 4.33
C PHE A 127 -6.17 -5.90 5.72
N PHE A 128 -7.31 -5.41 6.22
CA PHE A 128 -7.85 -5.80 7.53
C PHE A 128 -8.16 -7.29 7.61
N ILE A 129 -8.83 -7.85 6.60
CA ILE A 129 -9.17 -9.28 6.57
C ILE A 129 -7.89 -10.12 6.53
N VAL A 130 -6.99 -9.85 5.58
CA VAL A 130 -5.82 -10.69 5.36
C VAL A 130 -4.85 -10.62 6.53
N SER A 131 -4.50 -9.41 6.99
CA SER A 131 -3.51 -9.26 8.06
C SER A 131 -3.97 -9.94 9.37
N ASN A 132 -5.21 -9.71 9.79
CA ASN A 132 -5.72 -10.27 11.04
C ASN A 132 -6.02 -11.76 10.97
N PHE A 133 -6.42 -12.29 9.80
CA PHE A 133 -6.56 -13.73 9.62
C PHE A 133 -5.22 -14.45 9.85
N PHE A 134 -4.12 -13.91 9.35
CA PHE A 134 -2.81 -14.51 9.57
C PHE A 134 -2.26 -14.30 10.97
N VAL A 135 -2.57 -13.17 11.62
CA VAL A 135 -2.30 -12.98 13.06
C VAL A 135 -2.99 -14.07 13.90
N TRP A 136 -4.24 -14.39 13.61
CA TRP A 136 -4.94 -15.51 14.27
C TRP A 136 -4.30 -16.87 13.92
N MET A 137 -3.93 -17.09 12.67
CA MET A 137 -3.35 -18.35 12.20
C MET A 137 -1.97 -18.64 12.80
N GLU A 138 -1.21 -17.62 13.21
CA GLU A 138 0.04 -17.81 13.96
C GLU A 138 -0.18 -18.58 15.28
N GLY A 139 -1.39 -18.51 15.85
CA GLY A 139 -1.77 -19.29 17.03
C GLY A 139 -1.06 -18.89 18.32
N THR A 140 -0.33 -17.77 18.33
CA THR A 140 0.48 -17.31 19.47
C THR A 140 -0.31 -16.41 20.42
N MET A 141 -1.19 -15.54 19.89
CA MET A 141 -1.98 -14.58 20.67
C MET A 141 -3.42 -15.00 20.88
N TYR A 142 -3.99 -15.77 19.95
CA TYR A 142 -5.40 -16.18 19.96
C TYR A 142 -5.50 -17.69 19.77
N PRO A 143 -6.44 -18.39 20.45
CA PRO A 143 -6.70 -19.80 20.19
C PRO A 143 -7.11 -20.02 18.73
N MET A 144 -6.64 -21.11 18.11
CA MET A 144 -7.04 -21.53 16.76
C MET A 144 -8.45 -22.15 16.76
N SER A 145 -9.44 -21.39 17.22
CA SER A 145 -10.88 -21.69 17.18
C SER A 145 -11.66 -20.56 16.51
N ALA A 146 -12.95 -20.79 16.22
CA ALA A 146 -13.82 -19.77 15.66
C ALA A 146 -13.97 -18.56 16.59
N GLU A 147 -14.02 -18.80 17.90
CA GLU A 147 -14.09 -17.76 18.93
C GLU A 147 -12.79 -16.94 18.98
N GLY A 148 -11.63 -17.60 18.87
CA GLY A 148 -10.34 -16.93 18.81
C GLY A 148 -10.19 -16.06 17.55
N LEU A 149 -10.70 -16.52 16.42
CA LEU A 149 -10.73 -15.74 15.17
C LEU A 149 -11.59 -14.47 15.34
N MET A 150 -12.79 -14.62 15.92
CA MET A 150 -13.66 -13.49 16.19
C MET A 150 -13.02 -12.50 17.16
N ALA A 151 -12.39 -12.99 18.24
CA ALA A 151 -11.68 -12.15 19.20
C ALA A 151 -10.54 -11.35 18.54
N CYS A 152 -9.76 -11.99 17.66
CA CYS A 152 -8.70 -11.34 16.89
C CYS A 152 -9.25 -10.18 16.04
N TYR A 153 -10.34 -10.41 15.30
CA TYR A 153 -10.94 -9.35 14.47
C TYR A 153 -11.55 -8.22 15.28
N VAL A 154 -12.22 -8.52 16.40
CA VAL A 154 -12.79 -7.49 17.29
C VAL A 154 -11.68 -6.61 17.86
N ALA A 155 -10.59 -7.22 18.33
CA ALA A 155 -9.41 -6.49 18.83
C ALA A 155 -8.74 -5.63 17.75
N ALA A 156 -8.88 -6.00 16.47
CA ALA A 156 -8.31 -5.29 15.36
C ALA A 156 -9.09 -4.02 14.92
N ILE A 157 -10.37 -3.88 15.31
CA ILE A 157 -11.24 -2.77 14.86
C ILE A 157 -10.63 -1.38 15.13
N PRO A 158 -10.04 -1.08 16.30
CA PRO A 158 -9.41 0.23 16.55
C PRO A 158 -8.32 0.58 15.52
N PHE A 159 -7.55 -0.42 15.08
CA PHE A 159 -6.48 -0.27 14.10
C PHE A 159 -7.01 -0.08 12.67
N PHE A 160 -8.21 -0.60 12.39
CA PHE A 160 -8.86 -0.44 11.10
C PHE A 160 -9.13 1.03 10.78
N TRP A 161 -9.50 1.84 11.78
CA TRP A 161 -9.74 3.27 11.58
C TRP A 161 -8.51 4.02 11.06
N ASN A 162 -7.33 3.69 11.58
CA ASN A 162 -6.08 4.27 11.09
C ASN A 162 -5.74 3.81 9.67
N THR A 163 -6.02 2.53 9.36
CA THR A 163 -5.87 2.00 7.99
C THR A 163 -6.78 2.73 7.02
N LEU A 164 -8.05 2.89 7.39
CA LEU A 164 -9.06 3.58 6.59
C LEU A 164 -8.68 5.04 6.34
N ALA A 165 -8.31 5.76 7.40
CA ALA A 165 -7.88 7.15 7.31
C ALA A 165 -6.60 7.30 6.46
N GLY A 166 -5.63 6.40 6.66
CA GLY A 166 -4.38 6.36 5.90
C GLY A 166 -4.64 6.14 4.42
N ASP A 167 -5.38 5.09 4.06
CA ASP A 167 -5.70 4.79 2.66
C ASP A 167 -6.44 5.96 2.00
N LEU A 168 -7.47 6.52 2.65
CA LEU A 168 -8.22 7.65 2.10
C LEU A 168 -7.30 8.87 1.86
N PHE A 169 -6.47 9.21 2.83
CA PHE A 169 -5.54 10.33 2.74
C PHE A 169 -4.51 10.12 1.62
N PHE A 170 -3.81 8.98 1.61
CA PHE A 170 -2.74 8.72 0.66
C PHE A 170 -3.29 8.46 -0.75
N VAL A 171 -4.45 7.82 -0.91
CA VAL A 171 -5.12 7.68 -2.22
C VAL A 171 -5.50 9.07 -2.75
N ALA A 172 -6.16 9.90 -1.96
CA ALA A 172 -6.55 11.25 -2.38
C ALA A 172 -5.32 12.08 -2.77
N MET A 173 -4.26 12.04 -1.96
CA MET A 173 -3.02 12.75 -2.24
C MET A 173 -2.33 12.24 -3.50
N MET A 174 -2.09 10.93 -3.64
CA MET A 174 -1.35 10.37 -4.78
C MET A 174 -2.12 10.51 -6.09
N PHE A 175 -3.40 10.13 -6.10
CA PHE A 175 -4.24 10.22 -7.30
C PHE A 175 -4.52 11.68 -7.66
N GLY A 176 -4.87 12.51 -6.68
CA GLY A 176 -5.13 13.93 -6.90
C GLY A 176 -3.90 14.67 -7.43
N ALA A 177 -2.73 14.47 -6.83
CA ALA A 177 -1.49 15.07 -7.30
C ALA A 177 -1.16 14.65 -8.73
N PHE A 178 -1.25 13.35 -9.04
CA PHE A 178 -0.89 12.88 -10.37
C PHE A 178 -1.90 13.31 -11.45
N GLU A 179 -3.20 13.31 -11.17
CA GLU A 179 -4.22 13.83 -12.08
C GLU A 179 -4.04 15.34 -12.33
N ALA A 180 -3.71 16.12 -11.30
CA ALA A 180 -3.39 17.55 -11.45
C ALA A 180 -2.14 17.77 -12.34
N ILE A 181 -1.09 16.98 -12.15
CA ILE A 181 0.10 17.01 -13.02
C ILE A 181 -0.28 16.64 -14.46
N GLN A 182 -1.11 15.61 -14.69
CA GLN A 182 -1.55 15.24 -16.04
C GLN A 182 -2.45 16.29 -16.69
N TYR A 183 -3.22 17.04 -15.91
CA TYR A 183 -3.99 18.17 -16.41
C TYR A 183 -3.07 19.29 -16.91
N ARG A 184 -2.00 19.58 -16.18
CA ARG A 184 -1.01 20.61 -16.58
C ARG A 184 -0.07 20.16 -17.70
N TYR A 185 0.26 18.87 -17.74
CA TYR A 185 1.18 18.27 -18.70
C TYR A 185 0.51 17.10 -19.46
N PRO A 186 -0.31 17.38 -20.49
CA PRO A 186 -1.06 16.35 -21.23
C PRO A 186 -0.16 15.28 -21.88
N ALA A 187 1.12 15.58 -22.14
CA ALA A 187 2.10 14.62 -22.65
C ALA A 187 2.32 13.41 -21.71
N LEU A 188 1.95 13.53 -20.44
CA LEU A 188 1.99 12.43 -19.48
C LEU A 188 0.75 11.53 -19.58
N ARG A 189 -0.34 11.95 -20.23
CA ARG A 189 -1.53 11.09 -20.42
C ARG A 189 -1.17 9.94 -21.37
N MET A 190 -1.56 8.72 -21.02
CA MET A 190 -1.48 7.63 -21.96
C MET A 190 -2.42 7.93 -23.13
N GLN A 191 -1.86 8.24 -24.30
CA GLN A 191 -2.61 8.22 -25.54
C GLN A 191 -2.99 6.76 -25.79
N VAL A 192 -4.24 6.40 -25.48
CA VAL A 192 -4.83 5.18 -26.02
C VAL A 192 -4.86 5.41 -27.53
N ALA A 193 -4.03 4.66 -28.24
CA ALA A 193 -4.10 4.57 -29.70
C ALA A 193 -5.34 3.76 -30.09
#